data_AF-A0A957U4J8-F1
#
_entry.id   AF-A0A957U4J8-F1
#
_cell.length_a   1.000
_cell.length_b   1.000
_cell.length_c   1.000
_cell.angle_alpha   90.00
_cell.angle_beta   90.00
_cell.angle_gamma   90.00
#
_symmetry.space_group_name_H-M   'P 1'
#
loop_
_entity.id
_entity.type
_entity.pdbx_description
1 polymer ?
#
loop_
_entity_poly.entity_id
_entity_poly.type
_entity_poly.pdbx_seq_one_letter_code
_entity_poly.pdbx_strand_id
1 'polypeptide(L)'
;MSNVQDAIQLLFDHQNLTVAQADAAMAEIMTGEATEAQIGAFLAALRMKGETVDEITGCASAMKRSAVQVPTATGPIIDVVGTGGDGTQKFNISTIAA
;
A
#
# COMPACT_ATOMS: atom_id res chain seq x y z
N MET A 1 -10.71 -7.06 -18.33
CA MET A 1 -10.74 -5.89 -17.42
C MET A 1 -9.37 -5.78 -16.80
N SER A 2 -8.97 -4.60 -16.33
CA SER A 2 -7.66 -4.46 -15.68
C SER A 2 -7.72 -4.95 -14.23
N ASN A 3 -6.57 -5.28 -13.63
CA ASN A 3 -6.52 -5.83 -12.27
C ASN A 3 -7.12 -4.83 -11.26
N VAL A 4 -6.88 -3.54 -11.48
CA VAL A 4 -7.44 -2.49 -10.61
C VAL A 4 -8.97 -2.38 -10.76
N GLN A 5 -9.51 -2.59 -11.96
CA GLN A 5 -10.96 -2.56 -12.19
C GLN A 5 -11.65 -3.74 -11.52
N ASP A 6 -11.09 -4.94 -11.66
CA ASP A 6 -11.62 -6.15 -11.02
C ASP A 6 -11.58 -6.04 -9.49
N ALA A 7 -10.47 -5.48 -8.96
CA ALA A 7 -10.34 -5.21 -7.53
C ALA A 7 -11.38 -4.20 -7.03
N ILE A 8 -11.60 -3.09 -7.75
CA ILE A 8 -12.62 -2.09 -7.39
C ILE A 8 -14.02 -2.72 -7.30
N GLN A 9 -14.39 -3.59 -8.26
CA GLN A 9 -15.69 -4.26 -8.23
C GLN A 9 -15.87 -5.11 -6.97
N LEU A 10 -14.89 -5.97 -6.67
CA LEU A 10 -14.92 -6.81 -5.47
C LEU A 10 -15.01 -5.98 -4.19
N LEU A 11 -14.26 -4.88 -4.12
CA LEU A 11 -14.24 -4.00 -2.95
C LEU A 11 -15.59 -3.30 -2.74
N PHE A 12 -16.26 -2.85 -3.81
CA PHE A 12 -17.61 -2.28 -3.71
C PHE A 12 -18.67 -3.30 -3.28
N ASP A 13 -18.46 -4.58 -3.59
CA ASP A 13 -19.29 -5.68 -3.10
C ASP A 13 -18.91 -6.13 -1.67
N HIS A 14 -18.08 -5.36 -0.96
CA HIS A 14 -17.56 -5.66 0.37
C HIS A 14 -16.80 -7.01 0.46
N GLN A 15 -16.24 -7.47 -0.66
CA GLN A 15 -15.42 -8.67 -0.70
C GLN A 15 -13.95 -8.32 -0.48
N ASN A 16 -13.26 -9.16 0.31
CA ASN A 16 -11.83 -9.00 0.53
C ASN A 16 -11.04 -9.48 -0.67
N LEU A 17 -9.99 -8.75 -1.01
CA LEU A 17 -9.01 -9.21 -1.98
C LEU A 17 -8.06 -10.21 -1.31
N THR A 18 -7.68 -11.23 -2.06
CA THR A 18 -6.51 -12.05 -1.71
C THR A 18 -5.22 -11.23 -1.84
N VAL A 19 -4.14 -11.69 -1.19
CA VAL A 19 -2.80 -11.09 -1.34
C VAL A 19 -2.42 -10.91 -2.81
N ALA A 20 -2.69 -11.91 -3.66
CA ALA A 20 -2.35 -11.87 -5.08
C ALA A 20 -3.16 -10.83 -5.87
N GLN A 21 -4.45 -10.67 -5.55
CA GLN A 21 -5.30 -9.66 -6.21
C GLN A 21 -4.88 -8.25 -5.81
N ALA A 22 -4.63 -8.01 -4.53
CA ALA A 22 -4.16 -6.71 -4.05
C ALA A 22 -2.77 -6.36 -4.61
N ASP A 23 -1.87 -7.34 -4.68
CA ASP A 23 -0.55 -7.19 -5.30
C ASP A 23 -0.64 -6.83 -6.79
N ALA A 24 -1.48 -7.54 -7.56
CA ALA A 24 -1.65 -7.27 -8.99
C ALA A 24 -2.28 -5.88 -9.26
N ALA A 25 -3.30 -5.50 -8.49
CA ALA A 25 -3.93 -4.19 -8.60
C ALA A 25 -2.94 -3.06 -8.25
N MET A 26 -2.17 -3.22 -7.17
CA MET A 26 -1.16 -2.23 -6.78
C MET A 26 0.02 -2.19 -7.77
N ALA A 27 0.42 -3.31 -8.36
CA ALA A 27 1.46 -3.34 -9.39
C ALA A 27 1.06 -2.50 -10.61
N GLU A 28 -0.19 -2.61 -11.08
CA GLU A 28 -0.74 -1.80 -12.18
C GLU A 28 -0.76 -0.30 -11.84
N ILE A 29 -1.03 0.06 -10.58
CA ILE A 29 -0.93 1.44 -10.10
C ILE A 29 0.54 1.92 -10.15
N MET A 30 1.47 1.10 -9.66
CA MET A 30 2.89 1.46 -9.59
C MET A 30 3.58 1.55 -10.96
N THR A 31 3.07 0.86 -11.99
CA THR A 31 3.55 0.96 -13.38
C THR A 31 2.97 2.17 -14.13
N GLY A 32 2.02 2.89 -13.53
CA GLY A 32 1.35 4.03 -14.16
C GLY A 32 0.29 3.62 -15.18
N GLU A 33 -0.16 2.37 -15.17
CA GLU A 33 -1.17 1.84 -16.09
C GLU A 33 -2.60 2.16 -15.62
N ALA A 34 -2.78 2.48 -14.33
CA ALA A 34 -4.05 2.93 -13.77
C ALA A 34 -4.24 4.46 -13.91
N THR A 35 -5.45 4.88 -14.29
CA THR A 35 -5.86 6.29 -14.32
C THR A 35 -6.03 6.86 -12.90
N GLU A 36 -5.96 8.18 -12.77
CA GLU A 36 -6.21 8.87 -11.48
C GLU A 36 -7.58 8.52 -10.88
N ALA A 37 -8.61 8.39 -11.72
CA ALA A 37 -9.95 8.01 -11.29
C ALA A 37 -9.98 6.58 -10.73
N GLN A 38 -9.27 5.64 -11.35
CA GLN A 38 -9.16 4.26 -10.86
C GLN A 38 -8.40 4.19 -9.54
N ILE A 39 -7.30 4.94 -9.41
CA ILE A 39 -6.52 5.01 -8.16
C ILE A 39 -7.41 5.57 -7.04
N GLY A 40 -8.11 6.67 -7.29
CA GLY A 40 -9.03 7.26 -6.32
C GLY A 40 -10.15 6.32 -5.90
N ALA A 41 -10.76 5.62 -6.86
CA ALA A 41 -11.81 4.64 -6.59
C ALA A 41 -11.31 3.44 -5.77
N PHE A 42 -10.15 2.89 -6.12
CA PHE A 42 -9.53 1.77 -5.39
C PHE A 42 -9.25 2.14 -3.93
N LEU A 43 -8.64 3.30 -3.69
CA LEU A 43 -8.33 3.79 -2.33
C LEU A 43 -9.60 4.07 -1.51
N ALA A 44 -10.60 4.70 -2.12
CA ALA A 44 -11.88 4.97 -1.46
C ALA A 44 -12.63 3.68 -1.12
N ALA A 45 -12.69 2.71 -2.04
CA ALA A 45 -13.35 1.43 -1.84
C ALA A 45 -12.68 0.60 -0.74
N LEU A 46 -11.34 0.54 -0.72
CA LEU A 46 -10.58 -0.08 0.38
C LEU A 46 -10.94 0.54 1.74
N ARG A 47 -10.94 1.87 1.82
CA ARG A 47 -11.27 2.58 3.07
C ARG A 47 -12.71 2.35 3.51
N MET A 48 -13.66 2.35 2.57
CA MET A 48 -15.08 2.16 2.88
C MET A 48 -15.38 0.73 3.33
N LYS A 49 -14.74 -0.27 2.71
CA LYS A 49 -14.85 -1.67 3.11
C LYS A 49 -14.16 -1.93 4.45
N GLY A 50 -13.01 -1.28 4.67
CA GLY A 50 -12.05 -1.59 5.73
C GLY A 50 -10.98 -2.55 5.21
N GLU A 51 -9.72 -2.12 5.29
CA GLU A 51 -8.57 -2.86 4.78
C GLU A 51 -8.24 -4.10 5.64
N THR A 52 -7.87 -5.20 5.00
CA THR A 52 -7.42 -6.44 5.65
C THR A 52 -5.90 -6.60 5.62
N VAL A 53 -5.38 -7.53 6.43
CA VAL A 53 -3.95 -7.86 6.43
C VAL A 53 -3.47 -8.34 5.06
N ASP A 54 -4.27 -9.16 4.37
CA ASP A 54 -3.92 -9.70 3.06
C ASP A 54 -3.82 -8.59 2.00
N GLU A 55 -4.76 -7.65 2.02
CA GLU A 55 -4.77 -6.48 1.14
C GLU A 55 -3.56 -5.57 1.38
N ILE A 56 -3.26 -5.27 2.64
CA ILE A 56 -2.09 -4.46 3.00
C ILE A 56 -0.80 -5.18 2.60
N THR A 57 -0.71 -6.49 2.83
CA THR A 57 0.46 -7.31 2.48
C THR A 57 0.71 -7.35 0.98
N GLY A 58 -0.33 -7.56 0.18
CA GLY A 58 -0.23 -7.55 -1.29
C GLY A 58 0.20 -6.19 -1.81
N CYS A 59 -0.47 -5.12 -1.37
CA CYS A 59 -0.12 -3.76 -1.75
C CYS A 59 1.33 -3.40 -1.38
N ALA A 60 1.74 -3.65 -0.13
CA ALA A 60 3.10 -3.36 0.33
C ALA A 60 4.16 -4.16 -0.44
N SER A 61 3.87 -5.41 -0.80
CA SER A 61 4.76 -6.25 -1.60
C SER A 61 4.99 -5.68 -2.98
N ALA A 62 3.92 -5.26 -3.68
CA ALA A 62 4.03 -4.61 -4.98
C ALA A 62 4.81 -3.30 -4.91
N MET A 63 4.49 -2.42 -3.94
CA MET A 63 5.22 -1.16 -3.73
C MET A 63 6.71 -1.40 -3.47
N LYS A 64 7.05 -2.39 -2.64
CA LYS A 64 8.44 -2.73 -2.33
C LYS A 64 9.22 -3.21 -3.55
N ARG A 65 8.60 -4.00 -4.45
CA ARG A 65 9.24 -4.45 -5.68
C ARG A 65 9.46 -3.31 -6.68
N SER A 66 8.57 -2.32 -6.70
CA SER A 66 8.68 -1.14 -7.56
C SER A 66 9.65 -0.08 -7.03
N ALA A 67 10.05 -0.17 -5.75
CA ALA A 67 10.99 0.76 -5.15
C ALA A 67 12.42 0.56 -5.65
N VAL A 68 13.18 1.66 -5.72
CA VAL A 68 14.63 1.62 -5.98
C VAL A 68 15.30 0.87 -4.83
N GLN A 69 15.98 -0.23 -5.15
CA GLN A 69 16.68 -1.04 -4.16
C GLN A 69 18.02 -0.41 -3.80
N VAL A 70 18.26 -0.23 -2.51
CA VAL A 70 19.54 0.26 -1.97
C VAL A 70 20.27 -0.93 -1.37
N PRO A 71 21.47 -1.28 -1.85
CA PRO A 71 22.30 -2.31 -1.22
C PRO A 71 22.60 -1.94 0.22
N THR A 72 22.40 -2.88 1.15
CA THR A 72 22.59 -2.66 2.57
C THR A 72 23.82 -3.40 3.12
N ALA A 73 24.33 -2.92 4.26
CA ALA A 73 25.48 -3.54 4.94
C ALA A 73 25.12 -4.94 5.47
N THR A 74 26.13 -5.81 5.62
CA THR A 74 25.95 -7.12 6.25
C THR A 74 25.87 -6.96 7.77
N GLY A 75 24.69 -7.15 8.35
CA GLY A 75 24.45 -7.11 9.79
C GLY A 75 23.00 -6.75 10.14
N PRO A 76 22.64 -6.68 11.42
CA PRO A 76 21.32 -6.22 11.85
C PRO A 76 21.09 -4.76 11.46
N ILE A 77 20.01 -4.50 10.73
CA ILE A 77 19.56 -3.15 10.34
C ILE A 77 18.13 -2.97 10.86
N ILE A 78 17.85 -1.79 11.40
CA ILE A 78 16.56 -1.45 12.01
C ILE A 78 16.05 -0.18 11.34
N ASP A 79 14.74 -0.13 11.12
CA ASP A 79 14.02 1.08 10.73
C ASP A 79 13.14 1.55 11.90
N VAL A 80 13.11 2.86 12.15
CA VAL A 80 12.33 3.49 13.21
C VAL A 80 11.39 4.48 12.53
N VAL A 81 10.27 3.95 12.03
CA VAL A 81 9.32 4.71 11.23
C VAL A 81 7.90 4.58 11.76
N GLY A 82 7.12 5.64 11.61
CA GLY A 82 5.72 5.68 11.99
C GLY A 82 4.87 6.21 10.85
N THR A 83 3.60 5.80 10.80
CA THR A 83 2.63 6.31 9.83
C THR A 83 2.33 7.80 10.01
N GLY A 84 2.53 8.32 11.22
CA GLY A 84 2.14 9.68 11.59
C GLY A 84 0.62 9.87 11.58
N GLY A 85 0.18 11.14 11.56
CA GLY A 85 -1.23 11.50 11.43
C GLY A 85 -2.04 11.44 12.72
N ASP A 86 -1.40 11.34 13.90
CA ASP A 86 -2.07 11.32 15.20
C ASP A 86 -2.59 12.71 15.66
N GLY A 87 -2.42 13.74 14.82
CA GLY A 87 -2.85 15.12 15.10
C GLY A 87 -2.06 15.80 16.22
N THR A 88 -1.06 15.14 16.78
CA THR A 88 -0.23 15.72 17.82
C THR A 88 0.97 16.42 17.19
N GLN A 89 1.17 17.69 17.53
CA GLN A 89 2.33 18.48 17.05
C GLN A 89 3.59 18.10 17.85
N LYS A 90 3.92 16.81 17.85
CA LYS A 90 5.16 16.32 18.43
C LYS A 90 6.32 16.75 17.55
N PHE A 91 7.47 17.00 18.18
CA PHE A 91 8.73 17.14 17.44
C PHE A 91 9.09 15.80 16.77
N ASN A 92 10.14 15.79 15.94
CA ASN A 92 10.54 14.62 15.14
C ASN A 92 11.14 13.49 15.99
N ILE A 93 10.30 12.80 16.78
CA ILE A 93 10.72 11.79 17.76
C ILE A 93 11.47 10.63 17.11
N SER A 94 10.94 10.06 16.02
CA SER A 94 11.59 8.94 15.33
C SER A 94 12.97 9.31 14.80
N THR A 95 13.14 10.54 14.31
CA THR A 95 14.43 11.07 13.84
C THR A 95 15.44 11.24 14.97
N ILE A 96 15.00 11.58 16.18
CA ILE A 96 15.89 11.68 17.34
C ILE A 96 16.23 10.31 17.92
N ALA A 97 15.33 9.33 17.75
CA ALA A 97 15.54 7.95 18.22
C ALA A 97 16.49 7.13 17.32
N ALA A 98 16.51 7.42 16.01
CA ALA A 98 17.39 6.78 15.02
C ALA A 98 18.83 7.33 15.08
#